data_AF-A0A1D9PJQ5-F1
#
_entry.id   AF-A0A1D9PJQ5-F1
#
_cell.length_a   1.000
_cell.length_b   1.000
_cell.length_c   1.000
_cell.angle_alpha   90.00
_cell.angle_beta   90.00
_cell.angle_gamma   90.00
#
_symmetry.space_group_name_H-M   'P 1'
#
loop_
_entity.id
_entity.type
_entity.pdbx_description
1 polymer ?
#
loop_
_entity_poly.entity_id
_entity_poly.type
_entity_poly.pdbx_seq_one_letter_code
_entity_poly.pdbx_strand_id
1 'polypeptide(L)' 'MKHKVIINHWEETCEDDSCYEYGTSIIVDGKELIREASITSALKAVLKEIGADVEIEETVESEKKCDSYKK' A
#
# COMPACT_ATOMS: atom_id res chain seq x y z
N MET A 1 15.54 0.00 -17.88
CA MET A 1 14.21 0.13 -18.52
C MET A 1 13.34 1.04 -17.67
N LYS A 2 12.28 1.62 -18.23
CA LYS A 2 11.27 2.36 -17.47
C LYS A 2 10.02 1.49 -17.36
N HIS A 3 9.62 1.17 -16.14
CA HIS A 3 8.38 0.46 -15.84
C HIS A 3 7.26 1.45 -15.51
N LYS A 4 6.04 1.14 -15.91
CA LYS A 4 4.85 1.91 -15.51
C LYS A 4 4.18 1.23 -14.33
N VAL A 5 4.09 1.92 -13.21
CA VAL A 5 3.37 1.47 -12.02
C VAL A 5 2.11 2.32 -11.85
N ILE A 6 0.97 1.67 -11.66
CA ILE A 6 -0.31 2.30 -11.32
C ILE A 6 -0.71 1.80 -9.94
N ILE A 7 -1.08 2.73 -9.07
CA ILE A 7 -1.52 2.49 -7.69
C ILE A 7 -2.97 2.95 -7.61
N ASN A 8 -3.88 2.02 -7.35
CA ASN A 8 -5.31 2.30 -7.21
C ASN A 8 -5.71 2.12 -5.75
N HIS A 9 -6.29 3.14 -5.15
CA HIS A 9 -6.91 3.01 -3.83
C HIS A 9 -8.35 2.53 -4.00
N TRP A 10 -8.76 1.61 -3.14
CA TRP A 10 -10.13 1.13 -3.09
C TRP A 10 -10.62 1.13 -1.65
N GLU A 11 -11.93 1.33 -1.53
CA GLU A 11 -12.68 1.26 -0.29
C GLU A 11 -13.85 0.31 -0.56
N GLU A 12 -14.08 -0.62 0.35
CA GLU A 12 -15.17 -1.59 0.30
C GLU A 12 -15.95 -1.52 1.61
N THR A 13 -17.23 -1.19 1.50
CA THR A 13 -18.18 -1.23 2.62
C THR A 13 -18.98 -2.52 2.51
N CYS A 14 -18.93 -3.38 3.52
CA CYS A 14 -19.75 -4.59 3.53
C CYS A 14 -21.24 -4.27 3.74
N GLU A 15 -22.13 -5.15 3.28
CA GLU A 15 -23.59 -4.93 3.19
C GLU A 15 -24.29 -4.43 4.48
N ASP A 16 -23.67 -4.58 5.66
CA ASP A 16 -24.23 -4.19 6.96
C ASP A 16 -23.65 -2.89 7.55
N ASP A 17 -22.88 -2.09 6.79
CA ASP A 17 -22.13 -0.90 7.29
C ASP A 17 -21.19 -1.19 8.49
N SER A 18 -21.01 -2.47 8.81
CA SER A 18 -20.31 -2.96 10.00
C SER A 18 -18.80 -3.14 9.77
N CYS A 19 -18.36 -2.99 8.53
CA CYS A 19 -16.99 -3.17 8.10
C CYS A 19 -16.66 -2.17 6.98
N TYR A 20 -15.55 -1.44 7.17
CA TYR A 20 -14.91 -0.59 6.18
C TYR A 20 -13.54 -1.18 5.90
N GLU A 21 -13.35 -1.78 4.73
CA GLU A 21 -12.04 -2.20 4.27
C GLU A 21 -11.49 -1.14 3.31
N TYR A 22 -10.23 -0.79 3.48
CA TYR A 22 -9.50 0.06 2.55
C TYR A 22 -8.22 -0.63 2.15
N GLY A 23 -7.79 -0.42 0.92
CA GLY A 23 -6.56 -1.00 0.45
C GLY A 23 -6.06 -0.39 -0.83
N THR A 24 -5.05 -1.05 -1.38
CA THR A 24 -4.35 -0.62 -2.58
C THR A 24 -4.24 -1.79 -3.55
N SER A 25 -4.53 -1.53 -4.81
CA SER A 25 -4.23 -2.42 -5.92
C SER A 25 -3.06 -1.87 -6.73
N ILE A 26 -2.14 -2.74 -7.12
CA ILE A 26 -0.97 -2.35 -7.92
C ILE A 26 -1.00 -3.04 -9.28
N ILE A 27 -0.78 -2.25 -10.33
CA ILE A 27 -0.62 -2.71 -11.71
C ILE A 27 0.75 -2.28 -12.23
N VAL A 28 1.57 -3.22 -12.70
CA VAL A 28 2.89 -2.96 -13.29
C VAL A 28 2.86 -3.39 -14.75
N ASP A 29 3.18 -2.46 -15.66
CA ASP A 29 3.20 -2.69 -17.11
C ASP A 29 1.91 -3.34 -17.68
N GLY A 30 0.77 -3.02 -17.06
CA GLY A 30 -0.55 -3.54 -17.45
C GLY A 30 -0.97 -4.85 -16.79
N LYS A 31 -0.12 -5.45 -15.95
CA LYS A 31 -0.43 -6.65 -15.16
C LYS A 31 -0.78 -6.27 -13.73
N GLU A 32 -1.97 -6.65 -13.29
CA GLU A 32 -2.37 -6.53 -11.88
C GLU A 32 -1.58 -7.54 -11.04
N LEU A 33 -0.89 -7.06 -10.01
CA LEU A 33 -0.02 -7.88 -9.17
C LEU A 33 -0.69 -8.29 -7.86
N ILE A 34 -1.36 -7.34 -7.20
CA ILE A 34 -1.93 -7.56 -5.87
C ILE A 34 -3.03 -6.55 -5.56
N ARG A 35 -3.98 -6.98 -4.73
CA ARG A 35 -5.01 -6.17 -4.05
C ARG A 35 -4.89 -6.42 -2.55
N GLU A 36 -4.31 -5.50 -1.80
CA GLU A 36 -4.03 -5.67 -0.36
C GLU A 36 -4.05 -4.36 0.44
N ALA A 37 -4.16 -4.46 1.77
CA ALA A 37 -4.09 -3.31 2.67
C ALA A 37 -2.64 -2.96 3.10
N SER A 38 -1.67 -3.85 2.92
CA SER A 38 -0.28 -3.63 3.38
C SER A 38 0.59 -3.00 2.29
N ILE A 39 1.21 -1.86 2.61
CA ILE A 39 2.14 -1.17 1.71
C ILE A 39 3.40 -2.02 1.46
N THR A 40 3.86 -2.76 2.47
CA THR A 40 5.12 -3.50 2.41
C THR A 40 5.05 -4.69 1.44
N SER A 41 3.97 -5.48 1.45
CA SER A 41 3.85 -6.56 0.47
C SER A 41 3.56 -6.02 -0.94
N ALA A 42 2.87 -4.88 -1.05
CA ALA A 42 2.61 -4.24 -2.32
C ALA A 42 3.92 -3.75 -2.97
N LEU A 43 4.80 -3.15 -2.16
CA LEU A 43 6.15 -2.75 -2.58
C LEU A 43 7.01 -3.95 -3.00
N LYS A 44 6.99 -5.05 -2.23
CA LYS A 44 7.71 -6.30 -2.58
C LYS A 44 7.25 -6.87 -3.92
N ALA A 45 5.94 -6.85 -4.19
CA ALA A 45 5.40 -7.35 -5.45
C ALA A 45 5.91 -6.54 -6.65
N VAL A 46 5.94 -5.21 -6.55
CA VAL A 46 6.50 -4.32 -7.59
C VAL A 46 7.97 -4.64 -7.83
N LEU A 47 8.77 -4.67 -6.76
CA LEU A 47 10.22 -4.83 -6.85
C LEU A 47 10.60 -6.18 -7.47
N LYS A 48 9.87 -7.24 -7.12
CA LYS A 48 10.01 -8.56 -7.73
C LYS A 48 9.65 -8.55 -9.22
N GLU A 49 8.54 -7.90 -9.61
CA GLU A 49 8.10 -7.86 -11.01
C GLU A 49 9.09 -7.10 -11.90
N ILE A 50 9.68 -6.02 -11.40
CA ILE A 50 10.70 -5.26 -12.14
C ILE A 50 12.10 -5.87 -12.06
N GLY A 51 12.27 -7.00 -11.36
CA GLY A 51 13.54 -7.70 -11.20
C GLY A 51 14.58 -6.94 -10.37
N ALA A 52 14.14 -6.09 -9.44
CA ALA A 52 15.01 -5.36 -8.54
C ALA A 52 15.29 -6.18 -7.27
N ASP A 53 16.57 -6.43 -6.98
CA ASP A 53 17.01 -7.04 -5.73
C ASP A 53 17.31 -5.94 -4.69
N VAL A 54 16.54 -5.94 -3.62
CA VAL A 54 16.42 -4.80 -2.69
C VAL A 54 16.16 -5.30 -1.28
N GLU A 55 16.85 -4.69 -0.32
CA GLU A 55 16.57 -4.85 1.11
C GLU A 55 15.50 -3.82 1.51
N ILE A 56 14.46 -4.28 2.23
CA ILE A 56 13.35 -3.42 2.68
C ILE A 56 13.37 -3.41 4.20
N GLU A 57 13.56 -2.22 4.77
CA GLU A 57 13.42 -1.96 6.20
C GLU A 57 12.12 -1.18 6.45
N GLU A 58 11.27 -1.70 7.33
CA GLU A 58 10.07 -1.00 7.79
C GLU A 58 10.40 -0.30 9.11
N THR A 59 10.22 1.02 9.15
CA THR A 59 10.37 1.80 10.37
C THR A 59 9.04 2.46 10.70
N VAL A 60 8.75 2.56 12.00
CA VAL A 60 7.60 3.31 12.49
C VAL A 60 8.15 4.63 13.00
N GLU A 61 7.68 5.75 12.43
CA GLU A 61 7.92 7.05 13.04
C GLU A 61 7.15 7.05 14.38
N SER A 62 7.87 6.87 15.48
CA SER A 62 7.27 6.87 16.83
C SER A 62 6.52 8.18 17.00
N GLU A 63 5.26 8.07 17.44
CA GLU A 63 4.24 9.13 17.43
C GLU A 63 4.85 10.53 17.45
N LYS A 64 4.72 11.26 16.33
CA LYS A 64 4.68 12.73 16.43
C LYS A 64 3.52 13.00 17.37
N LYS A 65 3.81 13.20 18.66
CA LYS A 65 2.83 13.56 19.67
C LYS A 65 2.02 14.68 19.06
N CYS A 66 0.75 14.42 18.80
CA CYS A 66 -0.18 15.46 18.40
C CYS A 66 -0.20 16.46 19.56
N ASP A 67 0.58 17.54 19.45
CA ASP A 67 0.55 18.70 20.36
C ASP A 67 -0.80 19.45 20.31
N SER A 68 -1.83 18.88 19.67
CA SER A 68 -3.17 19.45 19.53
C SER A 68 -4.07 19.28 20.76
N TYR A 69 -3.58 18.69 21.85
CA TYR A 69 -4.26 18.72 23.16
C TYR A 69 -3.71 19.83 24.07
N LYS A 70 -3.63 21.07 23.57
CA LYS A 70 -3.66 22.25 24.46
C LYS A 70 -5.09 22.82 24.40
N LYS A 71 -5.92 22.32 25.31
CA LYS A 71 -7.20 22.95 25.69
C LYS A 71 -6.95 24.28 26.40
#